data_AF-A0A212T5V1-F1
#
_entry.id   AF-A0A212T5V1-F1
#
_cell.length_a   1.000
_cell.length_b   1.000
_cell.length_c   1.000
_cell.angle_alpha   90.00
_cell.angle_beta   90.00
_cell.angle_gamma   90.00
#
_symmetry.space_group_name_H-M   'P 1'
#
loop_
_entity.id
_entity.type
_entity.pdbx_description
1 polymer ?
#
loop_
_entity_poly.entity_id
_entity_poly.type
_entity_poly.pdbx_seq_one_letter_code
_entity_poly.pdbx_strand_id
1 'polypeptide(L)'
;MKKISLLLVTLLTSGFVMAKLPTPTPEQAAAADLAKAKTAHGDKVGAYKLCLAQNEVANKYKKAGTAAPGACTNPGPFVPPATN
;
A
#
# COMPACT_ATOMS: atom_id res chain seq x y z
N MET A 1 33.02 -26.58 -1.14
CA MET A 1 32.51 -26.38 0.24
C MET A 1 33.12 -25.14 0.91
N LYS A 2 34.43 -25.07 1.18
CA LYS A 2 35.07 -23.94 1.91
C LYS A 2 34.88 -22.54 1.25
N LYS A 3 34.91 -22.46 -0.08
CA LYS A 3 34.80 -21.19 -0.84
C LYS A 3 33.37 -20.62 -0.87
N ILE A 4 32.36 -21.50 -0.75
CA ILE A 4 30.94 -21.10 -0.74
C ILE A 4 30.57 -20.57 0.65
N SER A 5 31.10 -21.20 1.72
CA SER A 5 30.93 -20.69 3.08
C SER A 5 31.51 -19.29 3.28
N LEU A 6 32.63 -18.97 2.61
CA LEU A 6 33.24 -17.63 2.69
C LEU A 6 32.38 -16.56 2.00
N LEU A 7 31.70 -16.92 0.91
CA LEU A 7 30.88 -16.02 0.10
C LEU A 7 29.52 -15.70 0.75
N LEU A 8 28.94 -16.65 1.49
CA LEU A 8 27.72 -16.41 2.28
C LEU A 8 27.98 -15.48 3.48
N VAL A 9 29.17 -15.55 4.10
CA VAL A 9 29.50 -14.71 5.27
C VAL A 9 29.71 -13.25 4.87
N THR A 10 30.26 -12.97 3.69
CA THR A 10 30.44 -11.59 3.19
C THR A 10 29.14 -10.92 2.73
N LEU A 11 28.14 -11.67 2.25
CA LEU A 11 26.83 -11.08 1.93
C LEU A 11 26.02 -10.69 3.18
N LEU A 12 26.27 -11.34 4.33
CA LEU A 12 25.60 -11.02 5.60
C LEU A 12 26.19 -9.79 6.30
N THR A 13 27.39 -9.36 5.94
CA THR A 13 28.05 -8.18 6.54
C THR A 13 27.89 -6.91 5.69
N SER A 14 27.40 -7.01 4.45
CA SER A 14 27.08 -5.86 3.60
C SER A 14 25.69 -5.31 3.91
N GLY A 15 25.57 -4.46 4.95
CA GLY A 15 24.42 -3.55 5.01
C GLY A 15 23.79 -3.29 6.37
N PHE A 16 24.57 -2.89 7.38
CA PHE A 16 24.04 -2.06 8.46
C PHE A 16 24.97 -0.87 8.70
N VAL A 17 25.12 -0.02 7.68
CA VAL A 17 25.52 1.36 7.93
C VAL A 17 24.27 2.08 8.42
N MET A 18 23.94 1.91 9.70
CA MET A 18 23.06 2.83 10.41
C MET A 18 23.83 4.14 10.58
N ALA A 19 24.02 4.89 9.48
CA ALA A 19 24.27 6.31 9.60
C ALA A 19 23.09 6.85 10.38
N LYS A 20 23.31 7.32 11.61
CA LYS A 20 22.25 7.90 12.45
C LYS A 20 21.64 9.03 11.63
N LEU A 21 20.50 8.75 10.99
CA LEU A 21 19.82 9.76 10.20
C LEU A 21 19.53 10.92 11.15
N PRO A 22 19.79 12.17 10.74
CA PRO A 22 19.24 13.31 11.46
C PRO A 22 17.75 13.03 11.66
N THR A 23 17.22 13.35 12.84
CA THR A 23 15.78 13.37 13.02
C THR A 23 15.16 14.13 11.85
N PRO A 24 14.18 13.53 11.14
CA PRO A 24 13.61 14.16 9.97
C PRO A 24 13.17 15.57 10.33
N THR A 25 13.46 16.52 9.45
CA THR A 25 12.96 17.89 9.63
C THR A 25 11.42 17.84 9.68
N PRO A 26 10.76 18.82 10.31
CA PRO A 26 9.30 18.90 10.30
C PRO A 26 8.72 18.79 8.89
N GLU A 27 9.40 19.36 7.89
CA GLU A 27 9.03 19.27 6.47
C GLU A 27 9.13 17.84 5.92
N GLN A 28 10.19 17.10 6.27
CA GLN A 28 10.35 15.70 5.85
C GLN A 28 9.33 14.78 6.51
N ALA A 29 8.99 15.02 7.79
CA ALA A 29 7.95 14.29 8.50
C ALA A 29 6.57 14.53 7.85
N ALA A 30 6.23 15.80 7.59
CA ALA A 30 4.98 16.15 6.91
C ALA A 30 4.88 15.54 5.49
N ALA A 31 5.99 15.52 4.74
CA ALA A 31 6.03 14.89 3.42
C ALA A 31 5.83 13.36 3.51
N ALA A 32 6.42 12.70 4.51
CA ALA A 32 6.24 11.27 4.74
C ALA A 32 4.80 10.93 5.13
N ASP A 33 4.19 11.73 6.01
CA ASP A 33 2.79 11.55 6.41
C ASP A 33 1.82 11.79 5.25
N LEU A 34 2.08 12.78 4.41
CA LEU A 34 1.34 13.02 3.18
C LEU A 34 1.47 11.84 2.21
N ALA A 35 2.68 11.33 2.00
CA ALA A 35 2.92 10.17 1.14
C ALA A 35 2.18 8.92 1.66
N LYS A 36 2.25 8.65 2.96
CA LYS A 36 1.51 7.57 3.62
C LYS A 36 0.01 7.73 3.45
N ALA A 37 -0.52 8.95 3.63
CA ALA A 37 -1.93 9.24 3.45
C ALA A 37 -2.38 9.02 2.00
N LYS A 38 -1.57 9.43 1.01
CA LYS A 38 -1.85 9.18 -0.42
C LYS A 38 -1.88 7.70 -0.75
N THR A 39 -0.92 6.92 -0.25
CA THR A 39 -0.89 5.46 -0.45
C THR A 39 -2.13 4.83 0.16
N ALA A 40 -2.44 5.12 1.42
CA ALA A 40 -3.61 4.58 2.10
C ALA A 40 -4.92 4.95 1.39
N HIS A 41 -5.01 6.16 0.82
CA HIS A 41 -6.16 6.54 0.01
C HIS A 41 -6.20 5.80 -1.34
N GLY A 42 -5.06 5.66 -2.01
CA GLY A 42 -4.92 4.87 -3.24
C GLY A 42 -5.36 3.43 -3.06
N ASP A 43 -5.00 2.80 -1.95
CA ASP A 43 -5.41 1.43 -1.59
C ASP A 43 -6.93 1.32 -1.46
N LYS A 44 -7.57 2.29 -0.79
CA LYS A 44 -9.04 2.35 -0.67
C LYS A 44 -9.71 2.53 -2.03
N VAL A 45 -9.16 3.37 -2.91
CA VAL A 45 -9.65 3.54 -4.28
C VAL A 45 -9.48 2.26 -5.10
N GLY A 46 -8.35 1.58 -4.95
CA GLY A 46 -8.09 0.28 -5.58
C GLY A 46 -9.12 -0.77 -5.16
N ALA A 47 -9.36 -0.90 -3.86
CA ALA A 47 -10.37 -1.81 -3.33
C ALA A 47 -11.78 -1.49 -3.83
N TYR A 48 -12.14 -0.20 -3.89
CA TYR A 48 -13.42 0.24 -4.44
C TYR A 48 -13.58 -0.17 -5.92
N LYS A 49 -12.57 0.08 -6.75
CA LYS A 49 -12.58 -0.31 -8.17
C LYS A 49 -12.65 -1.82 -8.35
N LEU A 50 -11.93 -2.58 -7.52
CA LEU A 50 -11.97 -4.04 -7.54
C LEU A 50 -13.38 -4.56 -7.22
N CYS A 51 -14.03 -4.02 -6.19
CA CYS A 51 -15.42 -4.37 -5.86
C CYS A 51 -16.36 -4.10 -7.05
N LEU A 52 -16.23 -2.93 -7.70
CA LEU A 52 -17.05 -2.61 -8.87
C LEU A 52 -16.82 -3.61 -10.02
N ALA A 53 -15.57 -3.97 -10.30
CA ALA A 53 -15.24 -4.94 -11.34
C ALA A 53 -15.81 -6.33 -11.03
N GLN A 54 -15.72 -6.78 -9.77
CA GLN A 54 -16.33 -8.03 -9.32
C GLN A 54 -17.85 -8.02 -9.49
N ASN A 55 -18.49 -6.91 -9.12
CA ASN A 55 -19.93 -6.72 -9.28
C ASN A 55 -20.36 -6.72 -10.74
N GLU A 56 -19.57 -6.11 -11.63
CA GLU A 56 -19.83 -6.11 -13.07
C GLU A 56 -19.82 -7.54 -13.62
N VAL A 57 -18.79 -8.33 -13.29
CA VAL A 57 -18.69 -9.74 -13.69
C VAL A 57 -19.85 -10.56 -13.11
N ALA A 58 -20.14 -10.39 -11.82
CA ALA A 58 -21.27 -11.07 -11.18
C ALA A 58 -22.60 -10.73 -11.86
N ASN A 59 -22.82 -9.46 -12.22
CA ASN A 59 -24.03 -9.05 -12.93
C ASN A 59 -24.12 -9.61 -14.35
N LYS A 60 -23.00 -9.77 -15.05
CA LYS A 60 -22.97 -10.36 -16.41
C LYS A 60 -23.28 -11.85 -16.42
N TYR A 61 -22.87 -12.59 -15.39
CA TYR A 61 -22.94 -14.06 -15.38
C TYR A 61 -23.86 -14.67 -14.31
N LYS A 62 -24.55 -13.85 -13.50
CA LYS A 62 -25.50 -14.36 -12.49
C LYS A 62 -26.65 -15.12 -13.15
N LYS A 63 -27.09 -16.19 -12.48
CA LYS A 63 -28.32 -16.91 -12.85
C LYS A 63 -29.55 -16.12 -12.40
N ALA A 64 -30.68 -16.31 -13.09
CA ALA A 64 -31.95 -15.74 -12.68
C ALA A 64 -32.29 -16.12 -11.22
N GLY A 65 -32.81 -15.16 -10.46
CA GLY A 65 -33.13 -15.34 -9.03
C GLY A 65 -31.93 -15.20 -8.08
N THR A 66 -30.71 -15.01 -8.58
CA THR A 66 -29.54 -14.72 -7.73
C THR A 66 -29.63 -13.29 -7.18
N ALA A 67 -29.33 -13.13 -5.89
CA ALA A 67 -29.30 -11.82 -5.23
C ALA A 67 -28.32 -10.85 -5.92
N ALA A 68 -28.61 -9.56 -5.83
CA ALA A 68 -27.74 -8.52 -6.37
C ALA A 68 -26.37 -8.54 -5.65
N PRO A 69 -25.27 -8.24 -6.36
CA PRO A 69 -23.95 -8.07 -5.73
C PRO A 69 -23.97 -6.96 -4.66
N GLY A 70 -23.11 -7.08 -3.65
CA GLY A 70 -23.04 -6.15 -2.52
C GLY A 70 -22.65 -4.72 -2.92
N ALA A 71 -22.99 -3.74 -2.08
CA ALA A 71 -22.63 -2.35 -2.34
C ALA A 71 -21.11 -2.11 -2.19
N CYS A 72 -20.53 -1.34 -3.10
CA CYS A 72 -19.14 -0.90 -3.01
C CYS A 72 -19.05 0.47 -2.34
N THR A 73 -18.23 0.58 -1.28
CA THR A 73 -18.06 1.85 -0.55
C THR A 73 -17.10 2.78 -1.27
N ASN A 74 -17.60 3.93 -1.72
CA ASN A 74 -16.76 4.97 -2.31
C ASN A 74 -15.90 5.63 -1.22
N PRO A 75 -14.57 5.67 -1.36
CA PRO A 75 -13.67 6.25 -0.35
C PRO A 75 -13.71 7.78 -0.28
N GLY A 76 -14.47 8.45 -1.16
CA GLY A 76 -14.56 9.91 -1.22
C GLY A 76 -13.30 10.56 -1.80
N PRO A 77 -13.21 11.90 -1.77
CA PRO A 77 -12.01 12.63 -2.16
C PRO A 77 -10.87 12.43 -1.13
N PHE A 78 -9.63 12.57 -1.59
CA PHE A 78 -8.47 12.57 -0.69
C PHE A 78 -8.49 13.79 0.23
N VAL A 79 -8.33 13.56 1.53
CA VAL A 79 -8.17 14.62 2.54
C VAL A 79 -6.73 14.55 3.06
N PRO A 80 -5.92 15.62 2.88
CA PRO A 80 -4.56 15.65 3.38
C PRO A 80 -4.54 15.65 4.92
N PRO A 81 -3.52 15.04 5.54
CA PRO A 81 -3.35 15.10 6.99
C PRO A 81 -3.13 16.54 7.46
N ALA A 82 -3.70 16.92 8.59
CA ALA A 82 -3.53 18.25 9.17
C ALA A 82 -2.08 18.45 9.60
N THR A 83 -1.49 19.58 9.20
CA THR A 83 -0.19 20.03 9.69
C THR A 83 -0.38 20.59 11.10
N ASN A 84 0.02 19.84 12.12
CA ASN A 84 0.18 20.37 13.48
C ASN A 84 1.62 20.82 13.70
#